data_AF-A0A346GSF9-F1
#
_entry.id   AF-A0A346GSF9-F1
#
_cell.length_a   1.000
_cell.length_b   1.000
_cell.length_c   1.000
_cell.angle_alpha   90.00
_cell.angle_beta   90.00
_cell.angle_gamma   90.00
#
_symmetry.space_group_name_H-M   'P 1'
#
loop_
_entity.id
_entity.type
_entity.pdbx_description
1 polymer ?
#
loop_
_entity_poly.entity_id
_entity_poly.type
_entity_poly.pdbx_seq_one_letter_code
_entity_poly.pdbx_strand_id
1 'polypeptide(L)'
;MSRSEYTNYTCERDLQVEQYCTRTARMELQGSTTWETRTLEYEMSQLPAREVNGQYVVSITSPVTGEIVDAHYSWSRTYLQKSVPMTITVLGTPLSWNAKYSADASFTPVQKTLTAGVAFTSSHPVRVGNTKFRRHTAMKLRLVVRVKKASYTPYVVWSESCPFSKELGKLTKTECTEAGGNRTLVKDGQSYSMYQSCWAYRDTYVTQSADKGTCQTYTDNPACTLVSHQCAFYSEEGACLHEYATYSCESKTSGKVMVCGGDVFCLDGECDKAQSWKSNDFAEAVSQLAALAAAGKDVAALNGVDVRAFTGQAKFCKKAAAGYSNCCKDSGWGQDIGLAKCSSDEKALAKAKSNKLTVSVGEFCSKKVLGVCLEKKRSYCQFDSKLAQIVQQQGRNGQLRISFGSAKHPDCRGITVDELQKIQFDRLDFTNFYEDLMNNQKIPDSGVLTQKVKEQIADQLKQAGQ
;
A
#
# COMPACT_ATOMS: atom_id res chain seq x y z
N MET A 1 55.54 -14.42 -9.00
CA MET A 1 54.61 -13.73 -9.92
C MET A 1 53.23 -13.75 -9.30
N SER A 2 52.44 -12.69 -9.44
CA SER A 2 51.01 -12.68 -9.06
C SER A 2 50.17 -12.87 -10.31
N ARG A 3 49.30 -13.89 -10.31
CA ARG A 3 48.34 -14.13 -11.38
C ARG A 3 46.95 -13.76 -10.86
N SER A 4 46.24 -12.94 -11.63
CA SER A 4 44.82 -12.66 -11.40
C SER A 4 43.98 -13.52 -12.33
N GLU A 5 42.96 -14.15 -11.77
CA GLU A 5 41.93 -14.88 -12.51
C GLU A 5 40.56 -14.32 -12.14
N TYR A 6 39.64 -14.25 -13.10
CA TYR A 6 38.30 -13.73 -12.88
C TYR A 6 37.29 -14.84 -13.09
N THR A 7 36.49 -15.11 -12.06
CA THR A 7 35.45 -16.13 -12.11
C THR A 7 34.08 -15.47 -11.94
N ASN A 8 33.14 -15.85 -12.78
CA ASN A 8 31.76 -15.36 -12.70
C ASN A 8 30.91 -16.31 -11.86
N TYR A 9 30.22 -15.75 -10.88
CA TYR A 9 29.30 -16.48 -10.00
C TYR A 9 27.91 -15.90 -10.11
N THR A 10 26.91 -16.76 -10.24
CA THR A 10 25.50 -16.35 -10.27
C THR A 10 24.81 -16.71 -8.96
N CYS A 11 24.03 -15.78 -8.44
CA CYS A 11 23.34 -15.88 -7.16
C CYS A 11 21.93 -15.28 -7.25
N GLU A 12 21.13 -15.51 -6.21
CA GLU A 12 19.73 -15.09 -6.09
C GLU A 12 19.59 -14.04 -4.98
N ARG A 13 18.86 -12.95 -5.25
CA ARG A 13 18.57 -11.90 -4.25
C ARG A 13 17.20 -11.26 -4.44
N ASP A 14 16.62 -10.72 -3.37
CA ASP A 14 15.38 -9.95 -3.41
C ASP A 14 15.66 -8.46 -3.54
N LEU A 15 14.84 -7.78 -4.34
CA LEU A 15 14.91 -6.34 -4.54
C LEU A 15 13.99 -5.60 -3.56
N GLN A 16 14.33 -4.34 -3.27
CA GLN A 16 13.40 -3.46 -2.57
C GLN A 16 12.28 -3.06 -3.53
N VAL A 17 11.04 -3.15 -3.07
CA VAL A 17 9.86 -2.75 -3.84
C VAL A 17 9.14 -1.64 -3.10
N GLU A 18 8.95 -0.53 -3.80
CA GLU A 18 8.19 0.63 -3.33
C GLU A 18 6.90 0.77 -4.13
N GLN A 19 5.81 1.04 -3.43
CA GLN A 19 4.51 1.32 -4.01
C GLN A 19 3.92 2.56 -3.35
N TYR A 20 3.03 3.26 -4.04
CA TYR A 20 2.47 4.50 -3.52
C TYR A 20 0.94 4.46 -3.47
N CYS A 21 0.40 5.09 -2.43
CA CYS A 21 -1.00 5.47 -2.33
C CYS A 21 -1.14 6.96 -2.61
N THR A 22 -2.25 7.36 -3.21
CA THR A 22 -2.63 8.77 -3.35
C THR A 22 -3.87 9.04 -2.54
N ARG A 23 -3.89 10.14 -1.77
CA ARG A 23 -5.10 10.60 -1.09
C ARG A 23 -5.36 12.07 -1.39
N THR A 24 -6.61 12.39 -1.71
CA THR A 24 -7.06 13.73 -2.08
C THR A 24 -8.16 14.17 -1.12
N ALA A 25 -8.00 15.38 -0.58
CA ALA A 25 -8.97 16.03 0.28
C ALA A 25 -9.94 16.88 -0.57
N ARG A 26 -11.23 16.74 -0.26
CA ARG A 26 -12.27 17.67 -0.70
C ARG A 26 -12.90 18.34 0.51
N MET A 27 -13.20 19.63 0.37
CA MET A 27 -13.98 20.34 1.37
C MET A 27 -15.46 20.09 1.12
N GLU A 28 -16.20 19.83 2.18
CA GLU A 28 -17.65 19.70 2.17
C GLU A 28 -18.27 20.53 3.30
N LEU A 29 -19.58 20.78 3.20
CA LEU A 29 -20.35 21.51 4.20
C LEU A 29 -21.38 20.57 4.83
N GLN A 30 -21.30 20.38 6.14
CA GLN A 30 -22.30 19.63 6.89
C GLN A 30 -23.18 20.60 7.69
N GLY A 31 -24.48 20.36 7.67
CA GLY A 31 -25.45 21.17 8.40
C GLY A 31 -26.75 21.34 7.64
N SER A 32 -27.59 22.24 8.12
CA SER A 32 -28.89 22.54 7.54
C SER A 32 -29.21 24.02 7.63
N THR A 33 -30.17 24.45 6.82
CA THR A 33 -30.81 25.75 7.00
C THR A 33 -31.76 25.62 8.19
N THR A 34 -31.41 26.27 9.29
CA THR A 34 -32.28 26.37 10.47
C THR A 34 -33.10 27.65 10.40
N TRP A 35 -34.04 27.80 11.32
CA TRP A 35 -34.85 29.01 11.45
C TRP A 35 -34.58 29.63 12.80
N GLU A 36 -34.43 30.96 12.83
CA GLU A 36 -34.44 31.73 14.08
C GLU A 36 -35.59 32.75 14.02
N THR A 37 -36.13 33.12 15.17
CA THR A 37 -37.14 34.19 15.26
C THR A 37 -36.45 35.50 15.64
N ARG A 38 -36.86 36.58 14.99
CA ARG A 38 -36.43 37.94 15.32
C ARG A 38 -37.65 38.79 15.62
N THR A 39 -37.61 39.52 16.73
CA THR A 39 -38.65 40.47 17.10
C THR A 39 -38.28 41.84 16.57
N LEU A 40 -39.20 42.47 15.82
CA LEU A 40 -39.08 43.84 15.32
C LEU A 40 -40.15 44.69 16.02
N GLU A 41 -39.76 45.81 16.61
CA GLU A 41 -40.68 46.72 17.29
C GLU A 41 -40.58 48.12 16.68
N TYR A 42 -41.73 48.73 16.43
CA TYR A 42 -41.84 50.03 15.80
C TYR A 42 -42.86 50.89 16.55
N GLU A 43 -42.47 52.08 16.98
CA GLU A 43 -43.39 53.09 17.49
C GLU A 43 -43.76 54.05 16.34
N MET A 44 -44.96 53.88 15.79
CA MET A 44 -45.38 54.57 14.55
C MET A 44 -45.35 56.08 14.70
N SER A 45 -45.65 56.61 15.89
CA SER A 45 -45.66 58.05 16.16
C SER A 45 -44.28 58.71 16.16
N GLN A 46 -43.20 57.91 16.21
CA GLN A 46 -41.81 58.36 16.18
C GLN A 46 -41.18 58.25 14.79
N LEU A 47 -41.85 57.60 13.84
CA LEU A 47 -41.33 57.39 12.50
C LEU A 47 -41.67 58.56 11.57
N PRO A 48 -40.80 58.87 10.60
CA PRO A 48 -41.06 59.90 9.62
C PRO A 48 -42.27 59.49 8.76
N ALA A 49 -43.13 60.46 8.49
CA ALA A 49 -44.38 60.22 7.79
C ALA A 49 -44.68 61.35 6.82
N ARG A 50 -45.47 61.02 5.80
CA ARG A 50 -45.85 61.91 4.72
C ARG A 50 -47.35 61.84 4.47
N GLU A 51 -47.92 62.97 4.07
CA GLU A 51 -49.28 63.02 3.58
C GLU A 51 -49.32 62.56 2.11
N VAL A 52 -50.10 61.53 1.82
CA VAL A 52 -50.28 60.96 0.48
C VAL A 52 -51.77 60.71 0.27
N ASN A 53 -52.40 61.38 -0.70
CA ASN A 53 -53.80 61.19 -1.05
C ASN A 53 -54.76 61.28 0.17
N GLY A 54 -54.54 62.22 1.07
CA GLY A 54 -55.35 62.41 2.29
C GLY A 54 -55.12 61.37 3.40
N GLN A 55 -54.13 60.48 3.24
CA GLN A 55 -53.65 59.56 4.25
C GLN A 55 -52.33 60.05 4.83
N TYR A 56 -52.16 59.88 6.13
CA TYR A 56 -50.90 60.06 6.83
C TYR A 56 -50.16 58.72 6.83
N VAL A 57 -49.06 58.61 6.09
CA VAL A 57 -48.39 57.34 5.77
C VAL A 57 -46.98 57.30 6.36
N VAL A 58 -46.71 56.26 7.14
CA VAL A 58 -45.37 55.86 7.60
C VAL A 58 -44.85 54.75 6.69
N SER A 59 -43.59 54.82 6.27
CA SER A 59 -42.91 53.76 5.51
C SER A 59 -41.76 53.18 6.33
N ILE A 60 -41.74 51.86 6.51
CA ILE A 60 -40.78 51.13 7.34
C ILE A 60 -40.01 50.15 6.47
N THR A 61 -38.70 50.34 6.39
CA THR A 61 -37.81 49.40 5.70
C THR A 61 -37.51 48.22 6.61
N SER A 62 -37.84 47.00 6.18
CA SER A 62 -37.51 45.81 6.97
C SER A 62 -36.00 45.59 7.00
N PRO A 63 -35.39 45.33 8.18
CA PRO A 63 -33.98 44.96 8.28
C PRO A 63 -33.73 43.47 7.95
N VAL A 64 -34.79 42.67 7.79
CA VAL A 64 -34.70 41.20 7.61
C VAL A 64 -35.65 40.69 6.52
N THR A 65 -35.27 39.57 5.92
CA THR A 65 -36.13 38.79 5.02
C THR A 65 -36.67 37.57 5.79
N GLY A 66 -37.99 37.41 5.84
CA GLY A 66 -38.60 36.30 6.56
C GLY A 66 -40.12 36.33 6.56
N GLU A 67 -40.71 35.32 7.18
CA GLU A 67 -42.16 35.18 7.35
C GLU A 67 -42.59 35.76 8.69
N ILE A 68 -43.63 36.59 8.70
CA ILE A 68 -44.24 37.08 9.94
C ILE A 68 -45.05 35.94 10.54
N VAL A 69 -44.61 35.43 11.69
CA VAL A 69 -45.28 34.34 12.41
C VAL A 69 -46.17 34.83 13.54
N ASP A 70 -45.93 36.04 14.04
CA ASP A 70 -46.83 36.73 14.97
C ASP A 70 -46.75 38.24 14.73
N ALA A 71 -47.89 38.91 14.89
CA ALA A 71 -48.00 40.36 14.73
C ALA A 71 -48.94 40.92 15.79
N HIS A 72 -48.42 41.86 16.58
CA HIS A 72 -49.12 42.51 17.67
C HIS A 72 -49.14 44.02 17.44
N TYR A 73 -50.25 44.65 17.79
CA TYR A 73 -50.30 46.10 17.91
C TYR A 73 -50.72 46.49 19.32
N SER A 74 -50.27 47.65 19.77
CA SER A 74 -50.79 48.25 20.99
C SER A 74 -50.79 49.76 20.97
N TRP A 75 -51.75 50.35 21.68
CA TRP A 75 -51.77 51.77 21.99
C TRP A 75 -52.49 51.99 23.32
N SER A 76 -52.12 53.08 23.97
CA SER A 76 -52.80 53.53 25.18
C SER A 76 -53.85 54.58 24.85
N ARG A 77 -54.93 54.62 25.64
CA ARG A 77 -55.89 55.73 25.58
C ARG A 77 -55.15 57.07 25.63
N THR A 78 -55.52 57.97 24.74
CA THR A 78 -55.01 59.35 24.77
C THR A 78 -56.03 60.18 25.54
N TYR A 79 -55.59 61.10 26.43
CA TYR A 79 -56.46 61.96 27.26
C TYR A 79 -57.30 62.99 26.45
N LEU A 80 -57.60 62.71 25.19
CA LEU A 80 -58.52 63.48 24.36
C LEU A 80 -59.96 63.17 24.83
N GLN A 81 -60.70 64.21 25.24
CA GLN A 81 -62.07 64.06 25.77
C GLN A 81 -63.12 63.56 24.75
N LYS A 82 -62.77 63.39 23.46
CA LYS A 82 -63.70 63.02 22.38
C LYS A 82 -63.28 61.70 21.70
N SER A 83 -64.28 60.88 21.38
CA SER A 83 -64.12 59.66 20.57
C SER A 83 -63.70 60.02 19.15
N VAL A 84 -62.60 59.45 18.66
CA VAL A 84 -62.09 59.65 17.29
C VAL A 84 -61.89 58.27 16.66
N PRO A 85 -62.97 57.60 16.19
CA PRO A 85 -62.85 56.30 15.56
C PRO A 85 -62.26 56.43 14.15
N MET A 86 -61.25 55.64 13.83
CA MET A 86 -60.69 55.54 12.48
C MET A 86 -60.09 54.16 12.22
N THR A 87 -59.76 53.91 10.96
CA THR A 87 -59.06 52.70 10.54
C THR A 87 -57.59 53.02 10.29
N ILE A 88 -56.70 52.25 10.92
CA ILE A 88 -55.28 52.22 10.59
C ILE A 88 -55.05 51.01 9.69
N THR A 89 -54.44 51.20 8.54
CA THR A 89 -54.05 50.09 7.66
C THR A 89 -52.55 49.85 7.79
N VAL A 90 -52.16 48.65 8.24
CA VAL A 90 -50.76 48.24 8.40
C VAL A 90 -50.57 46.85 7.81
N LEU A 91 -49.51 46.65 7.01
CA LEU A 91 -49.25 45.37 6.32
C LEU A 91 -50.47 44.84 5.53
N GLY A 92 -51.25 45.76 4.95
CA GLY A 92 -52.48 45.46 4.21
C GLY A 92 -53.69 45.10 5.09
N THR A 93 -53.55 45.08 6.42
CA THR A 93 -54.64 44.75 7.35
C THR A 93 -55.24 46.02 7.97
N PRO A 94 -56.58 46.23 7.86
CA PRO A 94 -57.26 47.33 8.53
C PRO A 94 -57.49 47.01 10.02
N LEU A 95 -57.13 47.95 10.90
CA LEU A 95 -57.26 47.88 12.35
C LEU A 95 -58.16 49.03 12.83
N SER A 96 -59.14 48.73 13.69
CA SER A 96 -59.99 49.75 14.29
C SER A 96 -59.26 50.47 15.42
N TRP A 97 -59.10 51.78 15.29
CA TRP A 97 -58.43 52.62 16.27
C TRP A 97 -59.39 53.66 16.85
N ASN A 98 -59.25 53.94 18.15
CA ASN A 98 -59.98 55.03 18.79
C ASN A 98 -59.19 55.62 19.95
N ALA A 99 -59.06 56.95 19.98
CA ALA A 99 -58.36 57.69 21.02
C ALA A 99 -58.84 57.40 22.46
N LYS A 100 -60.11 57.01 22.63
CA LYS A 100 -60.75 56.79 23.94
C LYS A 100 -60.34 55.47 24.61
N TYR A 101 -59.92 54.48 23.83
CA TYR A 101 -59.67 53.12 24.31
C TYR A 101 -58.21 52.73 24.12
N SER A 102 -57.66 51.99 25.08
CA SER A 102 -56.42 51.27 24.85
C SER A 102 -56.71 49.98 24.07
N ALA A 103 -55.76 49.53 23.29
CA ALA A 103 -55.80 48.20 22.70
C ALA A 103 -54.43 47.55 22.79
N ASP A 104 -54.43 46.23 22.94
CA ASP A 104 -53.25 45.38 22.94
C ASP A 104 -53.71 44.03 22.39
N ALA A 105 -53.47 43.77 21.11
CA ALA A 105 -54.02 42.60 20.44
C ALA A 105 -53.14 42.12 19.28
N SER A 106 -53.18 40.80 19.05
CA SER A 106 -52.66 40.18 17.84
C SER A 106 -53.56 40.45 16.64
N PHE A 107 -52.98 40.45 15.45
CA PHE A 107 -53.71 40.50 14.19
C PHE A 107 -53.03 39.62 13.14
N THR A 108 -53.74 39.30 12.06
CA THR A 108 -53.17 38.57 10.92
C THR A 108 -52.87 39.54 9.78
N PRO A 109 -51.59 39.78 9.46
CA PRO A 109 -51.20 40.59 8.31
C PRO A 109 -51.67 39.98 6.98
N VAL A 110 -52.15 40.80 6.06
CA VAL A 110 -52.34 40.39 4.65
C VAL A 110 -50.98 40.15 4.00
N GLN A 111 -50.03 41.05 4.24
CA GLN A 111 -48.63 40.85 3.88
C GLN A 111 -47.95 39.93 4.91
N LYS A 112 -47.78 38.65 4.56
CA LYS A 112 -47.22 37.62 5.46
C LYS A 112 -45.69 37.55 5.46
N THR A 113 -45.02 38.24 4.54
CA THR A 113 -43.56 38.19 4.39
C THR A 113 -42.96 39.59 4.38
N LEU A 114 -41.78 39.69 4.97
CA LEU A 114 -40.91 40.86 4.87
C LEU A 114 -39.72 40.52 3.99
N THR A 115 -39.23 41.52 3.25
CA THR A 115 -37.99 41.42 2.47
C THR A 115 -37.06 42.52 2.96
N ALA A 116 -35.81 42.16 3.29
CA ALA A 116 -34.81 43.11 3.74
C ALA A 116 -34.62 44.22 2.69
N GLY A 117 -34.60 45.47 3.13
CA GLY A 117 -34.49 46.64 2.24
C GLY A 117 -35.79 47.04 1.53
N VAL A 118 -36.85 46.22 1.60
CA VAL A 118 -38.17 46.56 1.04
C VAL A 118 -39.04 47.17 2.12
N ALA A 119 -39.65 48.32 1.81
CA ALA A 119 -40.51 49.03 2.73
C ALA A 119 -41.94 48.48 2.74
N PHE A 120 -42.55 48.43 3.93
CA PHE A 120 -43.99 48.29 4.11
C PHE A 120 -44.56 49.56 4.75
N THR A 121 -45.88 49.74 4.71
CA THR A 121 -46.51 50.99 5.18
C THR A 121 -47.54 50.77 6.28
N SER A 122 -47.65 51.77 7.16
CA SER A 122 -48.78 52.00 8.06
C SER A 122 -49.42 53.34 7.73
N SER A 123 -50.75 53.41 7.71
CA SER A 123 -51.45 54.64 7.32
C SER A 123 -52.81 54.80 7.99
N HIS A 124 -53.24 56.05 8.15
CA HIS A 124 -54.59 56.42 8.58
C HIS A 124 -55.01 57.78 7.98
N PRO A 125 -56.30 58.14 7.97
CA PRO A 125 -56.74 59.43 7.43
C PRO A 125 -56.06 60.61 8.14
N VAL A 126 -55.66 61.63 7.38
CA VAL A 126 -55.07 62.87 7.93
C VAL A 126 -56.07 63.64 8.79
N ARG A 127 -57.36 63.52 8.48
CA ARG A 127 -58.45 64.17 9.21
C ARG A 127 -59.56 63.18 9.52
N VAL A 128 -60.04 63.20 10.76
CA VAL A 128 -61.18 62.39 11.23
C VAL A 128 -62.12 63.31 11.99
N GLY A 129 -63.29 63.59 11.43
CA GLY A 129 -64.15 64.67 11.91
C GLY A 129 -63.41 66.02 11.93
N ASN A 130 -63.41 66.69 13.08
CA ASN A 130 -62.70 67.96 13.26
C ASN A 130 -61.22 67.80 13.67
N THR A 131 -60.74 66.56 13.88
CA THR A 131 -59.38 66.29 14.32
C THR A 131 -58.45 66.14 13.12
N LYS A 132 -57.46 67.03 13.00
CA LYS A 132 -56.35 66.90 12.02
C LYS A 132 -55.12 66.31 12.72
N PHE A 133 -54.63 65.19 12.21
CA PHE A 133 -53.40 64.57 12.67
C PHE A 133 -52.19 65.25 12.02
N ARG A 134 -51.14 65.49 12.81
CA ARG A 134 -49.85 66.07 12.34
C ARG A 134 -48.73 65.04 12.29
N ARG A 135 -48.95 63.90 12.92
CA ARG A 135 -48.07 62.73 13.00
C ARG A 135 -48.93 61.47 13.04
N HIS A 136 -48.30 60.32 12.86
CA HIS A 136 -49.01 59.06 13.01
C HIS A 136 -49.46 58.93 14.47
N THR A 137 -50.59 58.26 14.69
CA THR A 137 -51.04 57.98 16.05
C THR A 137 -50.02 57.13 16.83
N ALA A 138 -50.00 57.28 18.16
CA ALA A 138 -49.21 56.44 19.04
C ALA A 138 -49.69 55.00 18.91
N MET A 139 -48.85 54.16 18.34
CA MET A 139 -49.14 52.76 18.04
C MET A 139 -47.81 52.03 17.99
N LYS A 140 -47.63 51.08 18.89
CA LYS A 140 -46.54 50.12 18.84
C LYS A 140 -46.95 48.97 17.95
N LEU A 141 -46.11 48.63 16.98
CA LEU A 141 -46.22 47.42 16.18
C LEU A 141 -45.07 46.50 16.58
N ARG A 142 -45.40 45.28 16.97
CA ARG A 142 -44.43 44.21 17.24
C ARG A 142 -44.63 43.08 16.24
N LEU A 143 -43.59 42.73 15.51
CA LEU A 143 -43.60 41.62 14.55
C LEU A 143 -42.60 40.57 15.00
N VAL A 144 -43.02 39.32 15.11
CA VAL A 144 -42.11 38.18 15.25
C VAL A 144 -41.93 37.57 13.86
N VAL A 145 -40.70 37.63 13.36
CA VAL A 145 -40.36 37.20 12.01
C VAL A 145 -39.48 35.97 12.09
N ARG A 146 -39.89 34.89 11.44
CA ARG A 146 -39.10 33.67 11.26
C ARG A 146 -38.15 33.87 10.08
N VAL A 147 -36.85 33.93 10.35
CA VAL A 147 -35.79 34.16 9.37
C VAL A 147 -34.94 32.91 9.19
N LYS A 148 -34.45 32.68 7.96
CA LYS A 148 -33.54 31.56 7.67
C LYS A 148 -32.16 31.85 8.23
N LYS A 149 -31.54 30.85 8.84
CA LYS A 149 -30.16 30.87 9.34
C LYS A 149 -29.38 29.70 8.75
N ALA A 150 -28.40 29.99 7.90
CA ALA A 150 -27.50 28.96 7.37
C ALA A 150 -26.55 28.50 8.50
N SER A 151 -26.69 27.25 8.92
CA SER A 151 -25.85 26.65 9.98
C SER A 151 -25.01 25.52 9.38
N TYR A 152 -24.00 25.89 8.59
CA TYR A 152 -23.07 24.95 7.98
C TYR A 152 -21.68 25.05 8.62
N THR A 153 -21.06 23.90 8.83
CA THR A 153 -19.67 23.78 9.27
C THR A 153 -18.86 23.11 8.16
N PRO A 154 -17.74 23.70 7.72
CA PRO A 154 -16.86 23.07 6.75
C PRO A 154 -16.10 21.90 7.39
N TYR A 155 -15.95 20.81 6.64
CA TYR A 155 -15.14 19.65 7.03
C TYR A 155 -14.46 19.04 5.80
N VAL A 156 -13.39 18.27 6.03
CA VAL A 156 -12.63 17.62 4.97
C VAL A 156 -13.01 16.16 4.86
N VAL A 157 -13.22 15.72 3.63
CA VAL A 157 -13.32 14.29 3.29
C VAL A 157 -12.10 13.90 2.48
N TRP A 158 -11.40 12.86 2.95
CA TRP A 158 -10.29 12.26 2.23
C TRP A 158 -10.77 11.08 1.41
N SER A 159 -10.36 11.06 0.15
CA SER A 159 -10.50 9.93 -0.75
C SER A 159 -9.12 9.34 -1.00
N GLU A 160 -8.95 8.04 -0.81
CA GLU A 160 -7.67 7.36 -0.97
C GLU A 160 -7.77 6.31 -2.08
N SER A 161 -6.69 6.17 -2.84
CA SER A 161 -6.52 5.15 -3.86
C SER A 161 -5.14 4.49 -3.68
N CYS A 162 -5.14 3.18 -3.53
CA CYS A 162 -3.95 2.35 -3.37
C CYS A 162 -4.05 1.14 -4.32
N PRO A 163 -3.03 0.86 -5.15
CA PRO A 163 -3.02 -0.34 -5.98
C PRO A 163 -2.67 -1.62 -5.21
N PHE A 164 -2.40 -1.52 -3.90
CA PHE A 164 -2.01 -2.59 -3.01
C PHE A 164 -2.62 -2.38 -1.62
N SER A 165 -2.61 -3.42 -0.79
CA SER A 165 -2.99 -3.26 0.62
C SER A 165 -1.87 -2.54 1.37
N LYS A 166 -2.17 -1.38 1.96
CA LYS A 166 -1.23 -0.66 2.85
C LYS A 166 -0.73 -1.51 4.00
N GLU A 167 -1.53 -2.50 4.41
CA GLU A 167 -1.12 -3.46 5.43
C GLU A 167 0.12 -4.23 4.98
N LEU A 168 0.38 -4.45 3.69
CA LEU A 168 1.58 -5.16 3.22
C LEU A 168 2.85 -4.28 3.19
N GLY A 169 2.73 -2.98 3.43
CA GLY A 169 3.84 -2.04 3.30
C GLY A 169 4.14 -1.26 4.57
N LYS A 170 5.40 -0.87 4.75
CA LYS A 170 5.79 0.12 5.76
C LYS A 170 5.84 1.50 5.11
N LEU A 171 5.07 2.46 5.62
CA LEU A 171 5.14 3.85 5.19
C LEU A 171 6.56 4.39 5.42
N THR A 172 7.19 4.91 4.37
CA THR A 172 8.53 5.49 4.42
C THR A 172 8.56 6.97 4.11
N LYS A 173 7.60 7.45 3.30
CA LYS A 173 7.58 8.84 2.85
C LYS A 173 6.16 9.34 2.63
N THR A 174 5.89 10.58 3.01
CA THR A 174 4.66 11.30 2.69
C THR A 174 5.03 12.59 1.99
N GLU A 175 4.48 12.82 0.81
CA GLU A 175 4.77 13.98 -0.03
C GLU A 175 3.50 14.74 -0.33
N CYS A 176 3.54 16.05 -0.16
CA CYS A 176 2.44 16.91 -0.59
C CYS A 176 2.47 17.04 -2.12
N THR A 177 1.44 16.56 -2.80
CA THR A 177 1.30 16.64 -4.25
C THR A 177 0.40 17.78 -4.72
N GLU A 178 -0.43 18.33 -3.82
CA GLU A 178 -1.20 19.53 -4.10
C GLU A 178 -1.05 20.53 -2.95
N ALA A 179 -0.52 21.72 -3.27
CA ALA A 179 -0.16 22.75 -2.31
C ALA A 179 -1.28 23.05 -1.30
N GLY A 180 -0.87 23.30 -0.04
CA GLY A 180 -1.78 23.74 1.00
C GLY A 180 -2.35 25.13 0.77
N GLY A 181 -3.32 25.50 1.58
CA GLY A 181 -3.97 26.81 1.55
C GLY A 181 -5.44 26.74 1.94
N ASN A 182 -6.07 27.91 1.93
CA ASN A 182 -7.50 28.04 2.15
C ASN A 182 -8.28 27.63 0.90
N ARG A 183 -9.27 26.75 1.06
CA ARG A 183 -10.33 26.56 0.07
C ARG A 183 -11.62 27.17 0.60
N THR A 184 -12.42 27.73 -0.29
CA THR A 184 -13.69 28.39 0.04
C THR A 184 -14.83 27.74 -0.73
N LEU A 185 -15.95 27.49 -0.04
CA LEU A 185 -17.22 27.09 -0.64
C LEU A 185 -18.26 28.16 -0.33
N VAL A 186 -19.11 28.44 -1.30
CA VAL A 186 -20.24 29.35 -1.15
C VAL A 186 -21.51 28.53 -1.11
N LYS A 187 -22.31 28.72 -0.07
CA LYS A 187 -23.64 28.11 0.07
C LYS A 187 -24.59 29.11 0.70
N ASP A 188 -25.78 29.28 0.11
CA ASP A 188 -26.78 30.26 0.53
C ASP A 188 -26.25 31.70 0.66
N GLY A 189 -25.31 32.09 -0.21
CA GLY A 189 -24.69 33.42 -0.21
C GLY A 189 -23.65 33.65 0.90
N GLN A 190 -23.43 32.68 1.79
CA GLN A 190 -22.40 32.71 2.80
C GLN A 190 -21.16 31.95 2.34
N SER A 191 -19.98 32.53 2.60
CA SER A 191 -18.69 31.91 2.30
C SER A 191 -18.17 31.15 3.51
N TYR A 192 -17.73 29.91 3.28
CA TYR A 192 -17.14 29.03 4.28
C TYR A 192 -15.73 28.67 3.82
N SER A 193 -14.72 28.98 4.64
CA SER A 193 -13.32 28.75 4.32
C SER A 193 -12.70 27.76 5.29
N MET A 194 -11.80 26.93 4.77
CA MET A 194 -11.00 26.01 5.59
C MET A 194 -9.60 25.89 5.04
N TYR A 195 -8.64 25.86 5.96
CA TYR A 195 -7.23 25.68 5.67
C TYR A 195 -6.86 24.19 5.70
N GLN A 196 -6.02 23.76 4.75
CA GLN A 196 -5.26 22.53 4.86
C GLN A 196 -3.78 22.80 4.57
N SER A 197 -2.89 22.10 5.27
CA SER A 197 -1.45 22.13 4.98
C SER A 197 -1.10 21.54 3.61
N CYS A 198 -1.96 20.68 3.09
CA CYS A 198 -1.87 20.07 1.76
C CYS A 198 -3.22 19.49 1.36
N TRP A 199 -3.59 19.61 0.09
CA TRP A 199 -4.89 19.11 -0.41
C TRP A 199 -4.80 17.72 -1.05
N ALA A 200 -3.61 17.25 -1.38
CA ALA A 200 -3.40 15.89 -1.86
C ALA A 200 -2.02 15.39 -1.45
N TYR A 201 -1.93 14.14 -1.00
CA TYR A 201 -0.68 13.50 -0.63
C TYR A 201 -0.39 12.28 -1.50
N ARG A 202 0.90 12.03 -1.73
CA ARG A 202 1.44 10.74 -2.16
C ARG A 202 2.19 10.12 -0.98
N ASP A 203 1.72 8.96 -0.55
CA ASP A 203 2.32 8.18 0.53
C ASP A 203 3.05 6.97 -0.07
N THR A 204 4.36 6.87 0.15
CA THR A 204 5.23 5.80 -0.36
C THR A 204 5.44 4.74 0.72
N TYR A 205 5.27 3.49 0.32
CA TYR A 205 5.39 2.32 1.18
C TYR A 205 6.43 1.37 0.60
N VAL A 206 7.33 0.88 1.44
CA VAL A 206 8.17 -0.27 1.11
C VAL A 206 7.37 -1.54 1.38
N THR A 207 7.00 -2.27 0.32
CA THR A 207 6.20 -3.51 0.40
C THR A 207 7.05 -4.77 0.39
N GLN A 208 8.32 -4.64 0.00
CA GLN A 208 9.35 -5.65 0.16
C GLN A 208 10.69 -4.97 0.44
N SER A 209 11.39 -5.42 1.48
CA SER A 209 12.78 -5.01 1.70
C SER A 209 13.71 -5.87 0.85
N ALA A 210 14.81 -5.28 0.37
CA ALA A 210 15.86 -6.04 -0.29
C ALA A 210 16.44 -7.10 0.66
N ASP A 211 16.82 -8.24 0.08
CA ASP A 211 17.51 -9.32 0.77
C ASP A 211 18.67 -9.78 -0.11
N LYS A 212 19.88 -9.79 0.43
CA LYS A 212 21.07 -10.19 -0.32
C LYS A 212 21.08 -11.68 -0.66
N GLY A 213 20.26 -12.50 0.02
CA GLY A 213 20.09 -13.92 -0.31
C GLY A 213 21.42 -14.67 -0.45
N THR A 214 21.56 -15.48 -1.49
CA THR A 214 22.82 -16.20 -1.77
C THR A 214 23.91 -15.30 -2.35
N CYS A 215 23.56 -14.05 -2.73
CA CYS A 215 24.52 -13.05 -3.20
C CYS A 215 25.32 -12.39 -2.09
N GLN A 216 25.02 -12.63 -0.81
CA GLN A 216 25.73 -12.01 0.32
C GLN A 216 27.25 -12.17 0.20
N THR A 217 27.72 -13.39 -0.07
CA THR A 217 29.16 -13.71 -0.17
C THR A 217 29.87 -12.87 -1.23
N TYR A 218 29.22 -12.60 -2.36
CA TYR A 218 29.80 -11.80 -3.45
C TYR A 218 29.62 -10.30 -3.23
N THR A 219 28.50 -9.90 -2.62
CA THR A 219 28.22 -8.47 -2.32
C THR A 219 29.16 -7.91 -1.27
N ASP A 220 29.59 -8.74 -0.32
CA ASP A 220 30.49 -8.33 0.76
C ASP A 220 31.97 -8.48 0.40
N ASN A 221 32.29 -9.12 -0.74
CA ASN A 221 33.65 -9.31 -1.20
C ASN A 221 34.09 -8.15 -2.11
N PRO A 222 35.07 -7.31 -1.71
CA PRO A 222 35.53 -6.18 -2.51
C PRO A 222 36.24 -6.59 -3.81
N ALA A 223 36.64 -7.86 -3.95
CA ALA A 223 37.18 -8.40 -5.21
C ALA A 223 36.10 -8.75 -6.24
N CYS A 224 34.82 -8.66 -5.87
CA CYS A 224 33.67 -8.99 -6.72
C CYS A 224 32.95 -7.72 -7.22
N THR A 225 32.59 -7.70 -8.50
CA THR A 225 31.79 -6.63 -9.11
C THR A 225 30.56 -7.22 -9.79
N LEU A 226 29.38 -6.61 -9.59
CA LEU A 226 28.16 -7.01 -10.28
C LEU A 226 28.29 -6.73 -11.79
N VAL A 227 28.18 -7.77 -12.62
CA VAL A 227 28.35 -7.66 -14.08
C VAL A 227 27.02 -7.73 -14.85
N SER A 228 26.06 -8.49 -14.35
CA SER A 228 24.73 -8.61 -14.97
C SER A 228 23.69 -9.00 -13.94
N HIS A 229 22.44 -8.69 -14.23
CA HIS A 229 21.31 -9.18 -13.46
C HIS A 229 20.09 -9.38 -14.35
N GLN A 230 19.22 -10.31 -13.96
CA GLN A 230 17.99 -10.64 -14.67
C GLN A 230 16.87 -10.90 -13.67
N CYS A 231 15.72 -10.27 -13.87
CA CYS A 231 14.55 -10.54 -13.03
C CYS A 231 14.11 -12.00 -13.18
N ALA A 232 13.99 -12.69 -12.05
CA ALA A 232 13.47 -14.05 -11.99
C ALA A 232 11.95 -14.06 -12.07
N PHE A 233 11.28 -13.17 -11.33
CA PHE A 233 9.84 -12.97 -11.42
C PHE A 233 9.38 -11.61 -10.89
N TYR A 234 8.23 -11.19 -11.42
CA TYR A 234 7.60 -9.92 -11.15
C TYR A 234 6.39 -10.08 -10.21
N SER A 235 6.01 -8.98 -9.57
CA SER A 235 4.76 -8.88 -8.83
C SER A 235 3.56 -8.79 -9.79
N GLU A 236 2.34 -8.97 -9.28
CA GLU A 236 1.11 -8.73 -10.08
C GLU A 236 1.06 -7.30 -10.64
N GLU A 237 1.74 -6.36 -9.97
CA GLU A 237 1.84 -4.95 -10.31
C GLU A 237 3.06 -4.61 -11.19
N GLY A 238 3.85 -5.62 -11.62
CA GLY A 238 4.96 -5.47 -12.55
C GLY A 238 6.31 -5.09 -11.92
N ALA A 239 6.43 -5.03 -10.60
CA ALA A 239 7.71 -4.79 -9.94
C ALA A 239 8.58 -6.05 -9.91
N CYS A 240 9.87 -5.96 -10.20
CA CYS A 240 10.76 -7.11 -10.05
C CYS A 240 10.93 -7.45 -8.57
N LEU A 241 10.52 -8.66 -8.17
CA LEU A 241 10.59 -9.09 -6.77
C LEU A 241 11.90 -9.79 -6.44
N HIS A 242 12.42 -10.54 -7.41
CA HIS A 242 13.56 -11.41 -7.23
C HIS A 242 14.38 -11.43 -8.51
N GLU A 243 15.71 -11.48 -8.38
CA GLU A 243 16.60 -11.51 -9.53
C GLU A 243 17.76 -12.48 -9.35
N TYR A 244 18.24 -12.95 -10.50
CA TYR A 244 19.54 -13.57 -10.65
C TYR A 244 20.57 -12.47 -10.88
N ALA A 245 21.63 -12.45 -10.07
CA ALA A 245 22.72 -11.50 -10.18
C ALA A 245 24.03 -12.27 -10.43
N THR A 246 24.80 -11.85 -11.42
CA THR A 246 26.11 -12.41 -11.73
C THR A 246 27.20 -11.44 -11.28
N TYR A 247 28.13 -11.92 -10.46
CA TYR A 247 29.30 -11.18 -10.00
C TYR A 247 30.55 -11.75 -10.65
N SER A 248 31.45 -10.88 -11.10
CA SER A 248 32.79 -11.28 -11.52
C SER A 248 33.77 -10.98 -10.38
N CYS A 249 34.44 -12.03 -9.90
CA CYS A 249 35.31 -11.96 -8.73
C CYS A 249 36.77 -12.24 -9.13
N GLU A 250 37.68 -11.36 -8.72
CA GLU A 250 39.12 -11.55 -8.89
C GLU A 250 39.68 -12.49 -7.81
N SER A 251 40.37 -13.54 -8.23
CA SER A 251 41.25 -14.35 -7.37
C SER A 251 42.71 -14.05 -7.71
N LYS A 252 43.52 -13.74 -6.69
CA LYS A 252 44.96 -13.52 -6.83
C LYS A 252 45.71 -14.70 -6.24
N THR A 253 46.44 -15.42 -7.09
CA THR A 253 47.33 -16.49 -6.64
C THR A 253 48.77 -16.00 -6.67
N SER A 254 49.46 -16.06 -5.53
CA SER A 254 50.89 -15.76 -5.43
C SER A 254 51.65 -17.00 -4.98
N GLY A 255 52.51 -17.53 -5.84
CA GLY A 255 53.37 -18.69 -5.53
C GLY A 255 54.85 -18.37 -5.74
N LYS A 256 55.72 -19.15 -5.09
CA LYS A 256 57.16 -19.15 -5.39
C LYS A 256 57.39 -20.03 -6.61
N VAL A 257 57.76 -19.39 -7.71
CA VAL A 257 57.96 -20.03 -9.01
C VAL A 257 59.46 -20.19 -9.27
N MET A 258 59.88 -21.38 -9.69
CA MET A 258 61.23 -21.62 -10.22
C MET A 258 61.12 -21.90 -11.72
N VAL A 259 61.88 -21.15 -12.52
CA VAL A 259 61.94 -21.34 -13.98
C VAL A 259 63.22 -22.08 -14.30
N CYS A 260 63.10 -23.29 -14.85
CA CYS A 260 64.22 -24.09 -15.33
C CYS A 260 63.96 -24.48 -16.79
N GLY A 261 64.79 -23.98 -17.71
CA GLY A 261 64.82 -24.50 -19.09
C GLY A 261 63.58 -24.24 -19.96
N GLY A 262 62.78 -23.21 -19.67
CA GLY A 262 61.61 -22.83 -20.47
C GLY A 262 60.26 -23.27 -19.89
N ASP A 263 60.27 -24.19 -18.92
CA ASP A 263 59.08 -24.61 -18.20
C ASP A 263 59.01 -23.98 -16.80
N VAL A 264 57.79 -23.64 -16.41
CA VAL A 264 57.47 -22.94 -15.16
C VAL A 264 56.95 -23.95 -14.15
N PHE A 265 57.71 -24.23 -13.09
CA PHE A 265 57.34 -25.17 -12.03
C PHE A 265 56.97 -24.41 -10.74
N CYS A 266 55.86 -24.81 -10.12
CA CYS A 266 55.45 -24.29 -8.81
C CYS A 266 55.92 -25.25 -7.71
N LEU A 267 56.75 -24.74 -6.80
CA LEU A 267 57.48 -25.54 -5.81
C LEU A 267 56.62 -25.97 -4.61
N ASP A 268 55.45 -25.39 -4.44
CA ASP A 268 54.54 -25.58 -3.31
C ASP A 268 53.28 -26.40 -3.67
N GLY A 269 53.16 -26.85 -4.93
CA GLY A 269 52.02 -27.64 -5.39
C GLY A 269 50.69 -26.86 -5.46
N GLU A 270 50.70 -25.54 -5.28
CA GLU A 270 49.46 -24.73 -5.30
C GLU A 270 48.97 -24.39 -6.71
N CYS A 271 49.81 -24.55 -7.74
CA CYS A 271 49.44 -24.23 -9.13
C CYS A 271 48.60 -25.33 -9.81
N ASP A 272 48.73 -26.60 -9.39
CA ASP A 272 47.95 -27.71 -9.96
C ASP A 272 46.50 -27.74 -9.44
N LYS A 273 46.24 -27.05 -8.32
CA LYS A 273 44.90 -26.84 -7.78
C LYS A 273 44.06 -25.92 -8.68
N ALA A 274 44.58 -25.32 -9.74
CA ALA A 274 43.76 -24.59 -10.71
C ALA A 274 43.20 -25.48 -11.83
N GLN A 275 43.81 -26.64 -12.09
CA GLN A 275 43.41 -27.52 -13.21
C GLN A 275 42.60 -28.76 -12.80
N SER A 276 42.61 -29.16 -11.52
CA SER A 276 41.91 -30.38 -11.07
C SER A 276 40.38 -30.28 -11.00
N TRP A 277 39.78 -29.13 -11.33
CA TRP A 277 38.33 -28.87 -11.17
C TRP A 277 37.51 -29.09 -12.44
N LYS A 278 38.11 -29.62 -13.52
CA LYS A 278 37.45 -29.95 -14.79
C LYS A 278 37.60 -31.42 -15.17
N SER A 279 37.54 -32.34 -14.20
CA SER A 279 37.57 -33.78 -14.52
C SER A 279 36.19 -34.25 -14.99
N ASN A 280 36.15 -34.82 -16.19
CA ASN A 280 34.98 -35.55 -16.74
C ASN A 280 34.58 -36.74 -15.85
N ASP A 281 35.47 -37.23 -15.00
CA ASP A 281 35.23 -38.38 -14.13
C ASP A 281 34.22 -38.05 -13.03
N PHE A 282 34.13 -36.78 -12.60
CA PHE A 282 33.11 -36.35 -11.65
C PHE A 282 31.71 -36.36 -12.27
N ALA A 283 31.58 -35.91 -13.53
CA ALA A 283 30.32 -35.96 -14.27
C ALA A 283 29.84 -37.41 -14.46
N GLU A 284 30.77 -38.31 -14.80
CA GLU A 284 30.49 -39.73 -14.95
C GLU A 284 30.13 -40.38 -13.61
N ALA A 285 30.89 -40.12 -12.54
CA ALA A 285 30.60 -40.64 -11.21
C ALA A 285 29.27 -40.13 -10.64
N VAL A 286 28.93 -38.84 -10.83
CA VAL A 286 27.64 -38.27 -10.41
C VAL A 286 26.49 -38.86 -11.22
N SER A 287 26.68 -39.07 -12.53
CA SER A 287 25.67 -39.71 -13.38
C SER A 287 25.43 -41.17 -12.99
N GLN A 288 26.50 -41.91 -12.69
CA GLN A 288 26.42 -43.29 -12.18
C GLN A 288 25.80 -43.35 -10.79
N LEU A 289 26.17 -42.45 -9.86
CA LEU A 289 25.57 -42.35 -8.53
C LEU A 289 24.09 -41.96 -8.60
N ALA A 290 23.71 -41.07 -9.50
CA ALA A 290 22.32 -40.71 -9.74
C ALA A 290 21.51 -41.89 -10.31
N ALA A 291 22.10 -42.66 -11.23
CA ALA A 291 21.52 -43.89 -11.76
C ALA A 291 21.39 -44.98 -10.67
N LEU A 292 22.38 -45.11 -9.79
CA LEU A 292 22.37 -45.99 -8.62
C LEU A 292 21.33 -45.55 -7.58
N ALA A 293 21.22 -44.26 -7.29
CA ALA A 293 20.22 -43.72 -6.36
C ALA A 293 18.80 -43.88 -6.91
N ALA A 294 18.63 -43.72 -8.23
CA ALA A 294 17.41 -44.04 -8.96
C ALA A 294 17.05 -45.53 -8.88
N ALA A 295 18.05 -46.41 -8.92
CA ALA A 295 17.87 -47.85 -8.74
C ALA A 295 17.70 -48.28 -7.27
N GLY A 296 18.23 -47.53 -6.30
CA GLY A 296 18.37 -47.97 -4.90
C GLY A 296 17.09 -47.95 -4.04
N LYS A 297 15.96 -47.43 -4.53
CA LYS A 297 14.64 -47.58 -3.87
C LYS A 297 13.86 -48.71 -4.54
N ASP A 298 14.01 -49.92 -4.02
CA ASP A 298 13.25 -51.13 -4.31
C ASP A 298 13.10 -51.52 -5.79
N VAL A 299 14.16 -52.11 -6.35
CA VAL A 299 14.22 -52.70 -7.71
C VAL A 299 13.21 -53.84 -7.94
N ALA A 300 12.54 -54.36 -6.91
CA ALA A 300 11.62 -55.48 -7.05
C ALA A 300 10.19 -55.11 -7.51
N ALA A 301 9.83 -53.81 -7.56
CA ALA A 301 8.47 -53.37 -7.89
C ALA A 301 8.36 -52.54 -9.20
N LEU A 302 9.39 -52.54 -10.04
CA LEU A 302 9.47 -51.67 -11.22
C LEU A 302 8.99 -52.35 -12.50
N ASN A 303 7.68 -52.65 -12.57
CA ASN A 303 6.99 -52.82 -13.84
C ASN A 303 6.39 -51.46 -14.25
N GLY A 304 7.16 -50.64 -14.99
CA GLY A 304 6.65 -49.46 -15.71
C GLY A 304 6.60 -48.13 -14.94
N VAL A 305 7.46 -47.90 -13.95
CA VAL A 305 7.50 -46.62 -13.20
C VAL A 305 8.57 -45.68 -13.75
N ASP A 306 8.19 -44.42 -13.99
CA ASP A 306 9.04 -43.28 -14.36
C ASP A 306 10.04 -42.96 -13.23
N VAL A 307 11.27 -43.46 -13.36
CA VAL A 307 12.35 -43.29 -12.38
C VAL A 307 12.95 -41.88 -12.50
N ARG A 308 12.98 -41.14 -11.39
CA ARG A 308 13.42 -39.74 -11.36
C ARG A 308 14.47 -39.49 -10.27
N ALA A 309 15.58 -38.87 -10.64
CA ALA A 309 16.64 -38.44 -9.73
C ALA A 309 16.42 -37.00 -9.25
N PHE A 310 17.05 -36.63 -8.12
CA PHE A 310 17.06 -35.25 -7.59
C PHE A 310 15.67 -34.65 -7.36
N THR A 311 14.71 -35.45 -6.90
CA THR A 311 13.35 -34.98 -6.59
C THR A 311 13.35 -33.89 -5.52
N GLY A 312 12.50 -32.88 -5.68
CA GLY A 312 12.28 -31.84 -4.68
C GLY A 312 10.84 -31.80 -4.19
N GLN A 313 10.59 -30.93 -3.22
CA GLN A 313 9.26 -30.67 -2.67
C GLN A 313 8.88 -29.20 -2.83
N ALA A 314 7.63 -28.94 -3.20
CA ALA A 314 7.08 -27.60 -3.19
C ALA A 314 6.94 -27.12 -1.74
N LYS A 315 7.53 -25.97 -1.43
CA LYS A 315 7.42 -25.27 -0.14
C LYS A 315 6.92 -23.86 -0.35
N PHE A 316 6.27 -23.31 0.66
CA PHE A 316 5.66 -21.98 0.60
C PHE A 316 5.95 -21.22 1.87
N CYS A 317 6.14 -19.91 1.74
CA CYS A 317 6.13 -18.98 2.86
C CYS A 317 5.15 -17.85 2.59
N LYS A 318 4.65 -17.27 3.68
CA LYS A 318 3.75 -16.13 3.67
C LYS A 318 4.51 -14.84 3.89
N LYS A 319 4.11 -13.82 3.14
CA LYS A 319 4.40 -12.42 3.42
C LYS A 319 3.13 -11.82 4.00
N ALA A 320 3.06 -11.75 5.33
CA ALA A 320 1.94 -11.15 6.04
C ALA A 320 2.14 -9.63 6.21
N ALA A 321 1.05 -8.92 6.44
CA ALA A 321 0.98 -7.48 6.67
C ALA A 321 2.02 -6.95 7.70
N ALA A 322 2.64 -5.82 7.33
CA ALA A 322 3.58 -4.93 7.98
C ALA A 322 3.86 -5.17 9.47
N GLY A 323 5.14 -5.38 9.76
CA GLY A 323 5.73 -5.20 11.08
C GLY A 323 6.01 -6.48 11.87
N TYR A 324 5.46 -7.64 11.50
CA TYR A 324 5.59 -8.82 12.37
C TYR A 324 5.93 -10.18 11.78
N SER A 325 5.99 -10.38 10.45
CA SER A 325 6.62 -11.60 9.88
C SER A 325 6.67 -11.60 8.34
N ASN A 326 7.80 -11.22 7.75
CA ASN A 326 8.13 -11.68 6.39
C ASN A 326 8.78 -13.06 6.53
N CYS A 327 7.96 -14.12 6.56
CA CYS A 327 8.45 -15.50 6.72
C CYS A 327 9.20 -16.03 5.48
N CYS A 328 9.38 -15.19 4.47
CA CYS A 328 10.11 -15.51 3.25
C CYS A 328 11.55 -14.97 3.24
N LYS A 329 11.97 -14.20 4.26
CA LYS A 329 13.31 -13.58 4.32
C LYS A 329 14.38 -14.61 4.71
N ASP A 330 15.60 -14.42 4.21
CA ASP A 330 16.78 -15.25 4.47
C ASP A 330 17.57 -14.84 5.73
N SER A 331 17.09 -13.86 6.51
CA SER A 331 17.86 -13.32 7.62
C SER A 331 18.18 -14.38 8.67
N GLY A 332 19.47 -14.43 9.01
CA GLY A 332 20.07 -15.36 9.95
C GLY A 332 19.22 -15.58 11.19
N TRP A 333 19.07 -16.85 11.53
CA TRP A 333 18.29 -17.48 12.59
C TRP A 333 18.52 -16.96 14.04
N GLY A 334 19.11 -15.77 14.23
CA GLY A 334 19.68 -15.33 15.50
C GLY A 334 19.08 -14.09 16.17
N GLN A 335 18.32 -13.19 15.51
CA GLN A 335 17.92 -11.93 16.18
C GLN A 335 16.56 -11.29 15.77
N ASP A 336 15.77 -11.88 14.86
CA ASP A 336 14.54 -11.20 14.42
C ASP A 336 13.31 -11.55 15.27
N ILE A 337 12.88 -10.61 16.11
CA ILE A 337 11.59 -10.54 16.85
C ILE A 337 10.36 -10.82 15.93
N GLY A 338 10.53 -10.77 14.61
CA GLY A 338 9.51 -11.02 13.58
C GLY A 338 9.39 -12.46 13.04
N LEU A 339 10.25 -13.42 13.40
CA LEU A 339 10.09 -14.82 12.92
C LEU A 339 9.33 -15.73 13.90
N ALA A 340 9.03 -15.24 15.11
CA ALA A 340 8.30 -16.01 16.13
C ALA A 340 6.92 -16.49 15.64
N LYS A 341 6.27 -15.71 14.77
CA LYS A 341 4.94 -15.98 14.21
C LYS A 341 4.95 -16.83 12.94
N CYS A 342 6.12 -17.19 12.41
CA CYS A 342 6.24 -18.07 11.25
C CYS A 342 6.03 -19.53 11.65
N SER A 343 5.43 -20.32 10.75
CA SER A 343 5.22 -21.75 10.96
C SER A 343 6.54 -22.50 11.07
N SER A 344 6.51 -23.74 11.60
CA SER A 344 7.68 -24.62 11.60
C SER A 344 8.22 -24.86 10.19
N ASP A 345 7.33 -25.02 9.21
CA ASP A 345 7.70 -25.26 7.82
C ASP A 345 8.39 -24.04 7.19
N GLU A 346 7.94 -22.82 7.53
CA GLU A 346 8.56 -21.59 7.08
C GLU A 346 9.95 -21.38 7.69
N LYS A 347 10.12 -21.75 8.97
CA LYS A 347 11.43 -21.75 9.64
C LYS A 347 12.38 -22.79 9.03
N ALA A 348 11.88 -23.98 8.73
CA ALA A 348 12.65 -25.02 8.05
C ALA A 348 13.04 -24.59 6.63
N LEU A 349 12.13 -23.92 5.91
CA LEU A 349 12.39 -23.33 4.61
C LEU A 349 13.48 -22.25 4.70
N ALA A 350 13.44 -21.35 5.68
CA ALA A 350 14.49 -20.35 5.88
C ALA A 350 15.87 -21.00 6.06
N LYS A 351 15.96 -22.09 6.83
CA LYS A 351 17.20 -22.88 6.98
C LYS A 351 17.62 -23.57 5.66
N ALA A 352 16.67 -24.09 4.90
CA ALA A 352 16.96 -24.68 3.59
C ALA A 352 17.50 -23.63 2.60
N LYS A 353 16.94 -22.41 2.63
CA LYS A 353 17.43 -21.27 1.82
C LYS A 353 18.84 -20.86 2.24
N SER A 354 19.13 -20.73 3.54
CA SER A 354 20.48 -20.42 4.04
C SER A 354 21.50 -21.49 3.65
N ASN A 355 21.06 -22.74 3.56
CA ASN A 355 21.88 -23.87 3.13
C ASN A 355 21.96 -24.02 1.59
N LYS A 356 21.42 -23.08 0.82
CA LYS A 356 21.40 -23.08 -0.65
C LYS A 356 20.74 -24.35 -1.23
N LEU A 357 19.66 -24.84 -0.60
CA LEU A 357 18.93 -26.06 -0.98
C LEU A 357 17.63 -25.80 -1.75
N THR A 358 17.36 -24.54 -2.09
CA THR A 358 16.07 -24.11 -2.66
C THR A 358 16.25 -23.40 -3.99
N VAL A 359 15.23 -23.50 -4.85
CA VAL A 359 15.05 -22.64 -6.03
C VAL A 359 13.76 -21.84 -5.86
N SER A 360 13.85 -20.52 -6.02
CA SER A 360 12.67 -19.64 -5.99
C SER A 360 11.82 -19.84 -7.27
N VAL A 361 10.51 -20.06 -7.13
CA VAL A 361 9.61 -20.29 -8.28
C VAL A 361 8.77 -19.06 -8.60
N GLY A 362 8.24 -18.39 -7.59
CA GLY A 362 7.54 -17.12 -7.78
C GLY A 362 6.64 -16.71 -6.61
N GLU A 363 5.94 -15.59 -6.77
CA GLU A 363 5.00 -15.06 -5.79
C GLU A 363 3.58 -14.99 -6.37
N PHE A 364 2.58 -15.22 -5.52
CA PHE A 364 1.17 -15.10 -5.89
C PHE A 364 0.32 -14.58 -4.74
N CYS A 365 -0.83 -13.97 -5.08
CA CYS A 365 -1.81 -13.57 -4.10
C CYS A 365 -2.60 -14.79 -3.59
N SER A 366 -2.42 -15.17 -2.32
CA SER A 366 -3.17 -16.27 -1.69
C SER A 366 -4.54 -15.83 -1.18
N LYS A 367 -4.72 -14.53 -0.88
CA LYS A 367 -5.99 -13.95 -0.43
C LYS A 367 -6.23 -12.59 -1.09
N LYS A 368 -7.29 -12.49 -1.89
CA LYS A 368 -7.70 -11.27 -2.62
C LYS A 368 -9.11 -10.86 -2.20
N VAL A 369 -9.32 -9.58 -1.90
CA VAL A 369 -10.62 -9.01 -1.52
C VAL A 369 -10.82 -7.70 -2.29
N LEU A 370 -11.94 -7.57 -2.99
CA LEU A 370 -12.25 -6.39 -3.83
C LEU A 370 -11.12 -5.99 -4.81
N GLY A 371 -10.44 -6.99 -5.38
CA GLY A 371 -9.31 -6.77 -6.30
C GLY A 371 -7.96 -6.48 -5.62
N VAL A 372 -7.95 -6.19 -4.32
CA VAL A 372 -6.72 -5.91 -3.55
C VAL A 372 -6.17 -7.18 -2.92
N CYS A 373 -4.87 -7.40 -3.06
CA CYS A 373 -4.20 -8.53 -2.42
C CYS A 373 -3.91 -8.27 -0.94
N LEU A 374 -4.38 -9.16 -0.06
CA LEU A 374 -4.23 -9.07 1.40
C LEU A 374 -3.15 -10.01 1.97
N GLU A 375 -2.91 -11.14 1.31
CA GLU A 375 -1.86 -12.08 1.69
C GLU A 375 -1.13 -12.53 0.43
N LYS A 376 0.20 -12.40 0.42
CA LYS A 376 1.06 -12.91 -0.64
C LYS A 376 1.79 -14.15 -0.14
N LYS A 377 1.91 -15.16 -1.01
CA LYS A 377 2.72 -16.35 -0.78
C LYS A 377 3.80 -16.46 -1.83
N ARG A 378 4.98 -16.86 -1.40
CA ARG A 378 6.09 -17.19 -2.28
C ARG A 378 6.36 -18.68 -2.24
N SER A 379 6.63 -19.26 -3.39
CA SER A 379 6.88 -20.69 -3.55
C SER A 379 8.31 -21.01 -3.96
N TYR A 380 8.74 -22.19 -3.55
CA TYR A 380 10.08 -22.70 -3.74
C TYR A 380 10.04 -24.20 -4.04
N CYS A 381 11.02 -24.67 -4.79
CA CYS A 381 11.38 -26.08 -4.80
C CYS A 381 12.54 -26.30 -3.83
N GLN A 382 12.33 -27.08 -2.78
CA GLN A 382 13.37 -27.50 -1.84
C GLN A 382 13.89 -28.87 -2.22
N PHE A 383 15.21 -29.04 -2.20
CA PHE A 383 15.91 -30.28 -2.51
C PHE A 383 16.71 -30.77 -1.30
N ASP A 384 17.06 -32.06 -1.31
CA ASP A 384 17.75 -32.70 -0.19
C ASP A 384 19.27 -32.42 -0.17
N SER A 385 19.83 -31.90 -1.25
CA SER A 385 21.26 -31.56 -1.35
C SER A 385 21.55 -30.39 -2.29
N LYS A 386 22.69 -29.72 -2.09
CA LYS A 386 23.18 -28.67 -3.01
C LYS A 386 23.41 -29.22 -4.41
N LEU A 387 23.89 -30.46 -4.53
CA LEU A 387 24.04 -31.14 -5.82
C LEU A 387 22.70 -31.25 -6.55
N ALA A 388 21.65 -31.71 -5.85
CA ALA A 388 20.31 -31.81 -6.40
C ALA A 388 19.77 -30.43 -6.83
N GLN A 389 19.97 -29.41 -5.99
CA GLN A 389 19.58 -28.04 -6.27
C GLN A 389 20.27 -27.49 -7.52
N ILE A 390 21.59 -27.68 -7.66
CA ILE A 390 22.38 -27.20 -8.80
C ILE A 390 21.94 -27.89 -10.09
N VAL A 391 21.83 -29.22 -10.08
CA VAL A 391 21.41 -29.99 -11.25
C VAL A 391 20.00 -29.60 -11.70
N GLN A 392 19.09 -29.36 -10.75
CA GLN A 392 17.73 -28.90 -11.04
C GLN A 392 17.72 -27.45 -11.55
N GLN A 393 18.44 -26.53 -10.93
CA GLN A 393 18.44 -25.13 -11.35
C GLN A 393 19.15 -24.93 -12.69
N GLN A 394 20.40 -25.38 -12.79
CA GLN A 394 21.26 -25.11 -13.94
C GLN A 394 21.05 -26.14 -15.05
N GLY A 395 20.86 -27.42 -14.71
CA GLY A 395 20.60 -28.47 -15.69
C GLY A 395 19.17 -28.40 -16.22
N ARG A 396 18.16 -28.58 -15.36
CA ARG A 396 16.76 -28.63 -15.78
C ARG A 396 16.25 -27.28 -16.34
N ASN A 397 16.44 -26.16 -15.63
CA ASN A 397 15.97 -24.86 -16.14
C ASN A 397 16.95 -24.22 -17.14
N GLY A 398 18.26 -24.28 -16.89
CA GLY A 398 19.26 -23.65 -17.76
C GLY A 398 19.51 -24.37 -19.09
N GLN A 399 19.81 -25.68 -19.05
CA GLN A 399 20.16 -26.44 -20.25
C GLN A 399 18.94 -27.07 -20.93
N LEU A 400 18.08 -27.75 -20.16
CA LEU A 400 16.91 -28.46 -20.70
C LEU A 400 15.71 -27.53 -20.94
N ARG A 401 15.74 -26.30 -20.40
CA ARG A 401 14.65 -25.30 -20.51
C ARG A 401 13.31 -25.79 -19.96
N ILE A 402 13.34 -26.66 -18.95
CA ILE A 402 12.15 -27.16 -18.28
C ILE A 402 11.85 -26.23 -17.09
N SER A 403 10.72 -25.54 -17.17
CA SER A 403 10.25 -24.62 -16.13
C SER A 403 9.90 -25.34 -14.82
N PHE A 404 10.06 -24.63 -13.69
CA PHE A 404 9.58 -25.03 -12.36
C PHE A 404 8.08 -24.77 -12.14
N GLY A 405 7.32 -24.52 -13.20
CA GLY A 405 5.88 -24.27 -13.13
C GLY A 405 5.53 -22.85 -12.68
N SER A 406 4.30 -22.66 -12.22
CA SER A 406 3.82 -21.35 -11.77
C SER A 406 4.03 -21.18 -10.27
N ALA A 407 4.03 -19.94 -9.78
CA ALA A 407 4.14 -19.65 -8.35
C ALA A 407 3.11 -20.42 -7.50
N LYS A 408 1.88 -20.59 -8.01
CA LYS A 408 0.79 -21.30 -7.32
C LYS A 408 0.89 -22.83 -7.46
N HIS A 409 1.49 -23.31 -8.54
CA HIS A 409 1.66 -24.74 -8.84
C HIS A 409 3.13 -25.02 -9.24
N PRO A 410 4.05 -25.06 -8.27
CA PRO A 410 5.44 -25.42 -8.54
C PRO A 410 5.57 -26.86 -9.00
N ASP A 411 6.33 -27.09 -10.06
CA ASP A 411 6.76 -28.41 -10.51
C ASP A 411 8.16 -28.70 -9.97
N CYS A 412 8.24 -29.36 -8.81
CA CYS A 412 9.50 -29.74 -8.18
C CYS A 412 9.90 -31.19 -8.47
N ARG A 413 9.39 -31.78 -9.56
CA ARG A 413 9.70 -33.17 -9.91
C ARG A 413 11.20 -33.40 -10.10
N GLY A 414 11.61 -34.66 -9.92
CA GLY A 414 12.93 -35.11 -10.31
C GLY A 414 13.14 -35.13 -11.82
N ILE A 415 14.41 -35.29 -12.20
CA ILE A 415 14.88 -35.40 -13.58
C ILE A 415 14.82 -36.87 -13.98
N THR A 416 14.22 -37.16 -15.13
CA THR A 416 14.18 -38.51 -15.70
C THR A 416 15.57 -38.93 -16.20
N VAL A 417 15.80 -40.22 -16.42
CA VAL A 417 17.09 -40.72 -16.94
C VAL A 417 17.45 -40.07 -18.28
N ASP A 418 16.49 -39.98 -19.20
CA ASP A 418 16.68 -39.37 -20.53
C ASP A 418 17.00 -37.87 -20.47
N GLU A 419 16.40 -37.16 -19.52
CA GLU A 419 16.71 -35.75 -19.28
C GLU A 419 18.10 -35.60 -18.67
N LEU A 420 18.47 -36.46 -17.74
CA LEU A 420 19.75 -36.41 -17.05
C LEU A 420 20.93 -36.59 -18.01
N GLN A 421 20.81 -37.52 -18.96
CA GLN A 421 21.83 -37.76 -19.99
C GLN A 421 22.06 -36.56 -20.93
N LYS A 422 21.11 -35.64 -21.02
CA LYS A 422 21.22 -34.43 -21.84
C LYS A 422 21.88 -33.27 -21.09
N ILE A 423 22.12 -33.40 -19.79
CA ILE A 423 22.76 -32.38 -18.97
C ILE A 423 24.27 -32.51 -19.09
N GLN A 424 24.90 -31.42 -19.50
CA GLN A 424 26.35 -31.27 -19.56
C GLN A 424 26.86 -30.81 -18.19
N PHE A 425 27.26 -31.77 -17.36
CA PHE A 425 27.70 -31.54 -15.98
C PHE A 425 28.98 -30.71 -15.88
N ASP A 426 29.85 -30.78 -16.88
CA ASP A 426 31.08 -29.97 -17.01
C ASP A 426 30.79 -28.47 -17.14
N ARG A 427 29.54 -28.10 -17.48
CA ARG A 427 29.07 -26.72 -17.60
C ARG A 427 28.25 -26.24 -16.39
N LEU A 428 28.08 -27.08 -15.38
CA LEU A 428 27.40 -26.70 -14.15
C LEU A 428 28.40 -26.14 -13.14
N ASP A 429 28.03 -25.06 -12.47
CA ASP A 429 28.82 -24.47 -11.39
C ASP A 429 28.55 -25.21 -10.08
N PHE A 430 29.51 -26.05 -9.68
CA PHE A 430 29.51 -26.82 -8.43
C PHE A 430 30.29 -26.15 -7.29
N THR A 431 30.75 -24.91 -7.44
CA THR A 431 31.59 -24.23 -6.43
C THR A 431 30.94 -24.29 -5.04
N ASN A 432 29.65 -23.96 -4.95
CA ASN A 432 28.87 -23.99 -3.70
C ASN A 432 28.74 -25.38 -3.05
N PHE A 433 28.83 -26.45 -3.85
CA PHE A 433 28.80 -27.83 -3.37
C PHE A 433 30.19 -28.27 -2.89
N TYR A 434 31.24 -27.93 -3.64
CA TYR A 434 32.61 -28.26 -3.27
C TYR A 434 33.09 -27.51 -2.02
N GLU A 435 32.75 -26.24 -1.86
CA GLU A 435 33.05 -25.49 -0.63
C GLU A 435 32.52 -26.22 0.62
N ASP A 436 31.30 -26.75 0.56
CA ASP A 436 30.73 -27.54 1.66
C ASP A 436 31.42 -28.88 1.86
N LEU A 437 31.77 -29.56 0.77
CA LEU A 437 32.46 -30.84 0.83
C LEU A 437 33.84 -30.68 1.48
N MET A 438 34.60 -29.65 1.08
CA MET A 438 35.93 -29.35 1.62
C MET A 438 35.87 -28.87 3.07
N ASN A 439 34.87 -28.07 3.44
CA ASN A 439 34.71 -27.57 4.80
C ASN A 439 34.26 -28.66 5.79
N ASN A 440 33.53 -29.69 5.32
CA ASN A 440 32.94 -30.72 6.17
C ASN A 440 33.65 -32.08 6.11
N GLN A 441 34.62 -32.29 5.21
CA GLN A 441 35.43 -33.51 5.17
C GLN A 441 36.90 -33.25 5.54
N LYS A 442 37.41 -34.00 6.51
CA LYS A 442 38.80 -34.46 6.49
C LYS A 442 38.89 -35.47 5.35
N ILE A 443 39.24 -35.01 4.15
CA ILE A 443 39.46 -35.88 2.99
C ILE A 443 40.56 -36.86 3.39
N PRO A 444 40.29 -38.18 3.44
CA PRO A 444 41.33 -39.16 3.69
C PRO A 444 42.31 -39.14 2.52
N ASP A 445 43.59 -39.32 2.82
CA ASP A 445 44.67 -39.39 1.84
C ASP A 445 44.30 -40.28 0.65
N SER A 446 44.62 -39.85 -0.57
CA SER A 446 44.16 -40.46 -1.84
C SER A 446 44.47 -41.96 -1.96
N GLY A 447 45.49 -42.44 -1.23
CA GLY A 447 45.81 -43.86 -1.09
C GLY A 447 44.70 -44.69 -0.44
N VAL A 448 44.00 -44.15 0.56
CA VAL A 448 42.92 -44.84 1.30
C VAL A 448 41.67 -45.01 0.43
N LEU A 449 41.36 -44.01 -0.41
CA LEU A 449 40.23 -44.06 -1.33
C LEU A 449 40.46 -45.08 -2.44
N THR A 450 41.68 -45.12 -2.99
CA THR A 450 42.09 -46.10 -4.00
C THR A 450 42.06 -47.53 -3.47
N GLN A 451 42.44 -47.74 -2.20
CA GLN A 451 42.37 -49.03 -1.53
C GLN A 451 40.91 -49.52 -1.38
N LYS A 452 40.00 -48.65 -0.93
CA LYS A 452 38.57 -48.97 -0.75
C LYS A 452 37.87 -49.30 -2.06
N VAL A 453 38.17 -48.57 -3.14
CA VAL A 453 37.61 -48.84 -4.47
C VAL A 453 38.12 -50.19 -5.00
N LYS A 454 39.41 -50.51 -4.79
CA LYS A 454 39.96 -51.83 -5.15
C LYS A 454 39.33 -52.97 -4.35
N GLU A 455 39.09 -52.78 -3.05
CA GLU A 455 38.39 -53.78 -2.21
C GLU A 455 36.95 -54.00 -2.67
N GLN A 456 36.20 -52.93 -2.96
CA GLN A 456 34.82 -53.06 -3.46
C GLN A 456 34.75 -53.74 -4.84
N ILE A 457 35.67 -53.43 -5.75
CA ILE A 457 35.75 -54.10 -7.06
C ILE A 457 36.13 -55.58 -6.89
N ALA A 458 37.05 -55.91 -5.97
CA ALA A 458 37.42 -57.30 -5.69
C ALA A 458 36.27 -58.11 -5.08
N ASP A 459 35.46 -57.50 -4.21
CA ASP A 459 34.28 -58.16 -3.63
C ASP A 459 33.15 -58.37 -4.65
N GLN A 460 32.95 -57.41 -5.57
CA GLN A 460 32.02 -57.58 -6.69
C GLN A 460 32.45 -58.68 -7.66
N LEU A 461 33.77 -58.79 -7.94
CA LEU A 461 34.31 -59.85 -8.79
C LEU A 461 34.21 -61.24 -8.14
N LYS A 462 34.24 -61.34 -6.80
CA LYS A 462 33.98 -62.61 -6.08
C LYS A 462 32.52 -63.02 -6.12
N GLN A 463 31.59 -62.07 -6.10
CA GLN A 463 30.15 -62.34 -6.19
C GLN A 463 29.69 -62.71 -7.60
N ALA A 464 30.41 -62.25 -8.64
CA ALA A 464 30.12 -62.59 -10.05
C ALA A 464 30.76 -63.91 -10.52
N GLY A 465 31.55 -64.57 -9.65
CA GLY A 465 32.23 -65.84 -9.92
C GLY A 465 31.61 -67.06 -9.22
N GLN A 466 30.46 -66.91 -8.57
CA GLN A 466 29.56 -67.98 -8.12
C GLN A 466 28.26 -67.89 -8.89
#